data_AF-V9Q4I7-F1
#
_entry.id   AF-V9Q4I7-F1
#
_cell.length_a   1.000
_cell.length_b   1.000
_cell.length_c   1.000
_cell.angle_alpha   90.00
_cell.angle_beta   90.00
_cell.angle_gamma   90.00
#
_symmetry.space_group_name_H-M   'P 1'
#
loop_
_entity.id
_entity.type
_entity.pdbx_description
1 polymer ?
#
loop_
_entity_poly.entity_id
_entity_poly.type
_entity_poly.pdbx_seq_one_letter_code
_entity_poly.pdbx_strand_id
1 'polypeptide(L)'
;TVRIWNETVSNLTLMALGSSAPEILLSVIEVCGHNFEAGDLGPSTIVGSAAFNMFIIIALCVYVVPDGETRRIKHLRVFFVTAAWSIFAYTWLYMILSVFSPGIVEVWESLLTFFFFPICVVFAWVADRRLLFYKYVYKRYRAGKQRGMIIETEGDRPSSKADIEMDGKALNSHTENFLD
;
A
#
# COMPACT_ATOMS: atom_id res chain seq x y z
N THR A 1 -11.12 -4.04 -20.67
CA THR A 1 -12.20 -3.65 -19.73
C THR A 1 -11.67 -2.63 -18.73
N VAL A 2 -12.53 -1.81 -18.12
CA VAL A 2 -12.18 -0.42 -17.76
C VAL A 2 -11.52 -0.29 -16.37
N ARG A 3 -10.31 0.28 -16.31
CA ARG A 3 -9.66 0.71 -15.05
C ARG A 3 -10.15 2.11 -14.66
N ILE A 4 -11.29 2.20 -13.97
CA ILE A 4 -11.83 3.47 -13.43
C ILE A 4 -11.21 3.85 -12.09
N TRP A 5 -10.75 2.87 -11.30
CA TRP A 5 -10.15 3.11 -9.98
C TRP A 5 -8.64 3.30 -10.03
N ASN A 6 -8.11 4.17 -9.15
CA ASN A 6 -6.68 4.31 -8.91
C ASN A 6 -6.20 3.13 -8.04
N GLU A 7 -5.26 2.34 -8.57
CA GLU A 7 -4.63 1.19 -7.88
C GLU A 7 -4.11 1.55 -6.48
N THR A 8 -3.52 2.74 -6.30
CA THR A 8 -3.04 3.22 -4.99
C THR A 8 -4.19 3.41 -4.00
N VAL A 9 -5.33 3.95 -4.45
CA VAL A 9 -6.50 4.17 -3.59
C VAL A 9 -7.17 2.83 -3.28
N SER A 10 -7.38 1.96 -4.29
CA SER A 10 -7.89 0.60 -4.08
C SER A 10 -7.05 -0.19 -3.08
N ASN A 11 -5.72 -0.11 -3.17
CA ASN A 11 -4.83 -0.83 -2.27
C ASN A 11 -4.82 -0.24 -0.84
N LEU A 12 -4.96 1.09 -0.70
CA LEU A 12 -5.08 1.71 0.63
C LEU A 12 -6.43 1.48 1.29
N THR A 13 -7.53 1.62 0.55
CA THR A 13 -8.88 1.62 1.13
C THR A 13 -9.57 0.27 1.01
N LEU A 14 -9.69 -0.32 -0.17
CA LEU A 14 -10.48 -1.54 -0.36
C LEU A 14 -9.81 -2.78 0.26
N MET A 15 -8.47 -2.87 0.21
CA MET A 15 -7.75 -3.98 0.85
C MET A 15 -7.79 -3.88 2.39
N ALA A 16 -7.52 -2.69 2.95
CA ALA A 16 -7.48 -2.50 4.40
C ALA A 16 -8.86 -2.45 5.07
N LEU A 17 -9.84 -1.75 4.46
CA LEU A 17 -11.23 -1.80 4.94
C LEU A 17 -11.81 -3.20 4.77
N GLY A 18 -11.43 -3.94 3.73
CA GLY A 18 -11.87 -5.32 3.52
C GLY A 18 -11.47 -6.26 4.65
N SER A 19 -10.27 -6.10 5.23
CA SER A 19 -9.84 -6.90 6.40
C SER A 19 -10.44 -6.41 7.72
N SER A 20 -10.58 -5.10 7.93
CA SER A 20 -11.02 -4.53 9.22
C SER A 20 -12.51 -4.23 9.33
N ALA A 21 -13.31 -4.42 8.27
CA ALA A 21 -14.77 -4.30 8.31
C ALA A 21 -15.45 -5.09 9.46
N PRO A 22 -15.13 -6.38 9.73
CA PRO A 22 -15.75 -7.11 10.84
C PRO A 22 -15.34 -6.56 12.22
N GLU A 23 -14.11 -6.07 12.37
CA GLU A 23 -13.58 -5.49 13.62
C GLU A 23 -14.29 -4.17 13.96
N ILE A 24 -14.50 -3.32 12.94
CA ILE A 24 -15.25 -2.07 13.05
C ILE A 24 -16.73 -2.35 13.36
N LEU A 25 -17.34 -3.33 12.68
CA LEU A 25 -18.74 -3.70 12.90
C LEU A 25 -18.97 -4.20 14.33
N LEU A 26 -18.07 -5.05 14.86
CA LEU A 26 -18.12 -5.52 16.24
C LEU A 26 -18.09 -4.34 17.23
N SER A 27 -17.15 -3.42 17.02
CA SER A 27 -16.99 -2.22 17.87
C SER A 27 -18.22 -1.32 17.87
N VAL A 28 -18.88 -1.14 16.71
CA VAL A 28 -20.13 -0.36 16.60
C VAL A 28 -21.28 -1.06 17.32
N ILE A 29 -21.42 -2.39 17.17
CA ILE A 29 -22.48 -3.16 17.84
C ILE A 29 -22.32 -3.11 19.37
N GLU A 30 -21.10 -3.23 19.88
CA GLU A 30 -20.80 -3.16 21.32
C GLU A 30 -21.15 -1.78 21.90
N VAL A 31 -20.70 -0.68 21.28
CA VAL A 31 -20.99 0.70 21.71
C VAL A 31 -22.50 1.00 21.65
N CYS A 32 -23.20 0.54 20.61
CA CYS A 32 -24.65 0.70 20.52
C CYS A 32 -25.41 -0.17 21.53
N GLY A 33 -24.85 -1.32 21.95
CA GLY A 33 -25.42 -2.19 22.97
C GLY A 33 -25.24 -1.66 24.40
N HIS A 34 -24.16 -0.93 24.68
CA HIS A 34 -23.81 -0.40 26.00
C HIS A 34 -24.12 1.11 26.16
N ASN A 35 -25.23 1.61 25.63
CA ASN A 35 -25.68 3.00 25.81
C ASN A 35 -24.61 4.08 25.47
N PHE A 36 -23.78 3.84 24.45
CA PHE A 36 -22.63 4.66 24.05
C PHE A 36 -21.39 4.63 24.98
N GLU A 37 -21.34 3.72 25.95
CA GLU A 37 -20.08 3.38 26.61
C GLU A 37 -19.22 2.48 25.71
N ALA A 38 -17.92 2.74 25.66
CA ALA A 38 -16.98 1.89 24.95
C ALA A 38 -16.73 0.62 25.75
N GLY A 39 -17.25 -0.52 25.29
CA GLY A 39 -16.88 -1.83 25.84
C GLY A 39 -15.42 -2.18 25.53
N ASP A 40 -14.82 -3.02 26.37
CA ASP A 40 -13.38 -3.33 26.31
C ASP A 40 -12.96 -4.05 25.01
N LEU A 41 -13.88 -4.75 24.33
CA LEU A 41 -13.52 -5.64 23.21
C LEU A 41 -13.18 -4.85 21.95
N GLY A 42 -13.94 -3.81 21.61
CA GLY A 42 -13.72 -2.98 20.43
C GLY A 42 -12.31 -2.35 20.39
N PRO A 43 -11.94 -1.48 21.35
CA PRO A 43 -10.62 -0.85 21.40
C PRO A 43 -9.48 -1.88 21.46
N SER A 44 -9.64 -2.94 22.26
CA SER A 44 -8.61 -3.99 22.40
C SER A 44 -8.39 -4.76 21.10
N THR A 45 -9.46 -5.06 20.35
CA THR A 45 -9.38 -5.74 19.06
C THR A 45 -8.70 -4.85 18.01
N ILE A 46 -9.07 -3.57 17.92
CA ILE A 46 -8.50 -2.61 16.96
C ILE A 46 -6.99 -2.41 17.20
N VAL A 47 -6.58 -2.21 18.47
CA VAL A 47 -5.16 -2.05 18.81
C VAL A 47 -4.38 -3.36 18.60
N GLY A 48 -5.00 -4.50 18.92
CA GLY A 48 -4.43 -5.83 18.71
C GLY A 48 -4.17 -6.16 17.23
N SER A 49 -5.15 -5.91 16.35
CA SER A 49 -5.00 -6.19 14.91
C SER A 49 -3.97 -5.26 14.25
N ALA A 50 -3.92 -3.99 14.66
CA ALA A 50 -2.89 -3.04 14.23
C ALA A 50 -1.48 -3.48 14.67
N ALA A 51 -1.30 -3.91 15.91
CA ALA A 51 -0.02 -4.41 16.42
C ALA A 51 0.42 -5.70 15.70
N PHE A 52 -0.50 -6.64 15.48
CA PHE A 52 -0.20 -7.88 14.74
C PHE A 52 0.27 -7.59 13.31
N ASN A 53 -0.37 -6.64 12.61
CA ASN A 53 0.04 -6.22 11.28
C ASN A 53 1.45 -5.60 11.28
N MET A 54 1.72 -4.66 12.19
CA MET A 54 3.02 -3.96 12.25
C MET A 54 4.19 -4.86 12.65
N PHE A 55 3.98 -5.87 13.50
CA PHE A 55 5.07 -6.77 13.92
C PHE A 55 5.11 -8.07 13.11
N ILE A 56 4.03 -8.85 13.11
CA ILE A 56 4.05 -10.23 12.60
C ILE A 56 3.97 -10.26 11.06
N ILE A 57 3.07 -9.48 10.46
CA ILE A 57 2.94 -9.46 8.99
C ILE A 57 4.19 -8.87 8.36
N ILE A 58 4.74 -7.76 8.88
CA ILE A 58 5.99 -7.20 8.37
C ILE A 58 7.16 -8.18 8.51
N ALA A 59 7.32 -8.86 9.67
CA ALA A 59 8.38 -9.85 9.85
C ALA A 59 8.25 -11.02 8.86
N LEU A 60 7.04 -11.55 8.65
CA LEU A 60 6.78 -12.62 7.68
C LEU A 60 7.04 -12.17 6.23
N CYS A 61 6.64 -10.94 5.88
CA CYS A 61 6.91 -10.36 4.56
C CYS A 61 8.40 -10.18 4.24
N VAL A 62 9.26 -10.04 5.26
CA VAL A 62 10.71 -10.01 5.09
C VAL A 62 11.29 -11.44 5.06
N TYR A 63 10.83 -12.32 5.95
CA TYR A 63 11.31 -13.71 6.07
C TYR A 63 11.04 -14.57 4.82
N VAL A 64 9.91 -14.35 4.14
CA VAL A 64 9.52 -15.13 2.95
C VAL A 64 10.26 -14.69 1.67
N VAL A 65 11.10 -13.66 1.71
CA VAL A 65 11.91 -13.25 0.55
C VAL A 65 13.05 -14.26 0.33
N PRO A 66 13.12 -14.95 -0.83
CA PRO A 66 14.16 -15.95 -1.07
C PRO A 66 15.54 -15.33 -1.25
N ASP A 67 16.57 -16.05 -0.80
CA ASP A 67 17.96 -15.61 -0.89
C ASP A 67 18.38 -15.27 -2.33
N GLY A 68 18.95 -14.07 -2.50
CA GLY A 68 19.36 -13.53 -3.80
C GLY A 68 18.35 -12.60 -4.49
N GLU A 69 17.07 -12.59 -4.09
CA GLU A 69 16.10 -11.62 -4.62
C GLU A 69 16.06 -10.31 -3.81
N THR A 70 16.22 -9.15 -4.48
CA THR A 70 16.03 -7.84 -3.83
C THR A 70 14.69 -7.19 -4.22
N ARG A 71 13.71 -7.26 -3.32
CA ARG A 71 12.39 -6.63 -3.51
C ARG A 71 12.46 -5.12 -3.16
N ARG A 72 12.47 -4.24 -4.19
CA ARG A 72 12.53 -2.78 -4.00
C ARG A 72 11.14 -2.11 -4.05
N ILE A 73 10.92 -1.15 -3.16
CA ILE A 73 9.68 -0.34 -3.09
C ILE A 73 9.57 0.56 -4.34
N LYS A 74 8.56 0.31 -5.18
CA LYS A 74 8.36 1.03 -6.45
C LYS A 74 7.78 2.46 -6.29
N HIS A 75 7.09 2.74 -5.17
CA HIS A 75 6.33 3.98 -4.94
C HIS A 75 6.79 4.74 -3.68
N LEU A 76 8.10 4.99 -3.55
CA LEU A 76 8.70 5.65 -2.37
C LEU A 76 7.98 6.95 -1.94
N ARG A 77 7.53 7.80 -2.87
CA ARG A 77 6.83 9.06 -2.52
C ARG A 77 5.46 8.84 -1.88
N VAL A 78 4.69 7.86 -2.35
CA VAL A 78 3.42 7.49 -1.71
C VAL A 78 3.72 6.90 -0.34
N PHE A 79 4.70 5.99 -0.25
CA PHE A 79 5.15 5.37 0.99
C PHE A 79 5.56 6.40 2.06
N PHE A 80 6.34 7.45 1.71
CA PHE A 80 6.68 8.51 2.66
C PHE A 80 5.47 9.32 3.13
N VAL A 81 4.53 9.63 2.24
CA VAL A 81 3.29 10.34 2.60
C VAL A 81 2.42 9.49 3.53
N THR A 82 2.25 8.19 3.24
CA THR A 82 1.48 7.27 4.09
C THR A 82 2.18 6.97 5.41
N ALA A 83 3.51 6.91 5.44
CA ALA A 83 4.28 6.73 6.68
C ALA A 83 4.18 7.97 7.59
N ALA A 84 4.29 9.18 7.03
CA ALA A 84 4.10 10.42 7.77
C ALA A 84 2.66 10.53 8.34
N TRP A 85 1.65 10.18 7.54
CA TRP A 85 0.26 10.13 7.99
C TRP A 85 0.01 9.04 9.04
N SER A 86 0.68 7.89 8.96
CA SER A 86 0.60 6.82 9.97
C SER A 86 1.14 7.30 11.32
N ILE A 87 2.34 7.90 11.34
CA ILE A 87 2.94 8.47 12.56
C ILE A 87 2.01 9.54 13.13
N PHE A 88 1.51 10.46 12.30
CA PHE A 88 0.57 11.49 12.72
C PHE A 88 -0.72 10.91 13.30
N ALA A 89 -1.28 9.84 12.72
CA ALA A 89 -2.48 9.19 13.23
C ALA A 89 -2.27 8.57 14.63
N TYR A 90 -1.14 7.92 14.88
CA TYR A 90 -0.81 7.41 16.21
C TYR A 90 -0.54 8.54 17.22
N THR A 91 0.12 9.63 16.83
CA THR A 91 0.29 10.80 17.69
C THR A 91 -1.05 11.49 17.99
N TRP A 92 -1.94 11.59 17.00
CA TRP A 92 -3.29 12.13 17.17
C TRP A 92 -4.14 11.28 18.12
N LEU A 93 -4.12 9.95 17.94
CA LEU A 93 -4.80 9.00 18.83
C LEU A 93 -4.33 9.14 20.28
N TYR A 94 -3.02 9.31 20.50
CA TYR A 94 -2.46 9.59 21.82
C TYR A 94 -2.93 10.94 22.38
N MET A 95 -2.97 12.00 21.57
CA MET A 95 -3.41 13.32 22.02
C MET A 95 -4.89 13.35 22.44
N ILE A 96 -5.80 12.73 21.68
CA ILE A 96 -7.23 12.71 22.07
C ILE A 96 -7.44 11.93 23.37
N LEU A 97 -6.79 10.77 23.54
CA LEU A 97 -6.96 9.92 24.74
C LEU A 97 -6.24 10.43 26.00
N SER A 98 -5.15 11.20 25.87
CA SER A 98 -4.26 11.56 26.99
C SER A 98 -4.07 13.05 27.24
N VAL A 99 -4.42 13.94 26.30
CA VAL A 99 -4.11 15.38 26.38
C VAL A 99 -5.36 16.25 26.32
N PHE A 100 -6.28 15.96 25.39
CA PHE A 100 -7.53 16.71 25.26
C PHE A 100 -8.59 16.21 26.26
N SER A 101 -8.95 14.94 26.17
CA SER A 101 -10.09 14.36 26.90
C SER A 101 -9.68 13.04 27.57
N PRO A 102 -9.08 13.08 28.78
CA PRO A 102 -8.49 11.88 29.40
C PRO A 102 -9.49 10.74 29.60
N GLY A 103 -9.34 9.67 28.81
CA GLY A 103 -10.17 8.46 28.90
C GLY A 103 -11.60 8.56 28.34
N ILE A 104 -11.99 9.69 27.73
CA ILE A 104 -13.32 9.88 27.11
C ILE A 104 -13.11 10.52 25.74
N VAL A 105 -13.66 9.94 24.67
CA VAL A 105 -13.54 10.55 23.34
C VAL A 105 -14.78 11.41 23.06
N GLU A 106 -14.60 12.71 22.86
CA GLU A 106 -15.68 13.61 22.52
C GLU A 106 -16.17 13.42 21.06
N VAL A 107 -17.42 13.80 20.80
CA VAL A 107 -18.03 13.63 19.46
C VAL A 107 -17.26 14.42 18.39
N TRP A 108 -16.72 15.60 18.71
CA TRP A 108 -15.93 16.38 17.76
C TRP A 108 -14.56 15.74 17.47
N GLU A 109 -13.91 15.11 18.45
CA GLU A 109 -12.65 14.37 18.27
C GLU A 109 -12.87 13.16 17.36
N SER A 110 -13.98 12.45 17.58
CA SER A 110 -14.42 11.32 16.76
C SER A 110 -14.72 11.74 15.32
N LEU A 111 -15.47 12.83 15.12
CA LEU A 111 -15.78 13.38 13.79
C LEU A 111 -14.52 13.86 13.06
N LEU A 112 -13.62 14.55 13.75
CA LEU A 112 -12.38 15.06 13.18
C LEU A 112 -11.46 13.89 12.76
N THR A 113 -11.35 12.86 13.59
CA THR A 113 -10.65 11.60 13.27
C THR A 113 -11.29 10.88 12.07
N PHE A 114 -12.62 10.85 11.97
CA PHE A 114 -13.33 10.32 10.81
C PHE A 114 -13.03 11.11 9.53
N PHE A 115 -12.93 12.44 9.58
CA PHE A 115 -12.54 13.27 8.43
C PHE A 115 -11.06 13.15 8.04
N PHE A 116 -10.17 12.80 8.96
CA PHE A 116 -8.76 12.55 8.65
C PHE A 116 -8.55 11.37 7.71
N PHE A 117 -9.41 10.34 7.74
CA PHE A 117 -9.34 9.21 6.80
C PHE A 117 -9.47 9.62 5.32
N PRO A 118 -10.58 10.25 4.84
CA PRO A 118 -10.69 10.68 3.46
C PRO A 118 -9.66 11.74 3.08
N ILE A 119 -9.24 12.61 4.02
CA ILE A 119 -8.14 13.57 3.78
C ILE A 119 -6.85 12.81 3.46
N CYS A 120 -6.44 11.85 4.30
CA CYS A 120 -5.26 11.00 4.08
C CYS A 120 -5.32 10.29 2.71
N VAL A 121 -6.47 9.70 2.35
CA VAL A 121 -6.69 9.05 1.04
C VAL A 121 -6.53 10.02 -0.12
N VAL A 122 -7.04 11.26 -0.01
CA VAL A 122 -6.85 12.32 -1.02
C VAL A 122 -5.39 12.72 -1.11
N PHE A 123 -4.66 12.88 0.00
CA PHE A 123 -3.23 13.17 -0.01
C PHE A 123 -2.42 12.06 -0.67
N ALA A 124 -2.73 10.79 -0.39
CA ALA A 124 -2.11 9.63 -1.05
C ALA A 124 -2.40 9.60 -2.56
N TRP A 125 -3.64 9.88 -2.97
CA TRP A 125 -4.03 10.00 -4.38
C TRP A 125 -3.31 11.14 -5.10
N VAL A 126 -3.16 12.32 -4.46
CA VAL A 126 -2.40 13.45 -5.03
C VAL A 126 -0.92 13.08 -5.18
N ALA A 127 -0.32 12.41 -4.19
CA ALA A 127 1.08 11.96 -4.25
C ALA A 127 1.32 11.00 -5.43
N ASP A 128 0.40 10.07 -5.67
CA ASP A 128 0.44 9.14 -6.80
C ASP A 128 0.19 9.82 -8.16
N ARG A 129 -0.82 10.71 -8.26
CA ARG A 129 -1.09 11.47 -9.49
C ARG A 129 0.08 12.37 -9.90
N ARG A 130 0.77 13.01 -8.94
CA ARG A 130 2.00 13.78 -9.20
C ARG A 130 3.18 12.89 -9.62
N LEU A 131 3.23 11.63 -9.16
CA LEU A 131 4.22 10.65 -9.61
C LEU A 131 4.02 10.31 -11.10
N LEU A 132 2.78 10.11 -11.55
CA LEU A 132 2.47 9.87 -12.97
C LEU A 132 2.85 11.05 -13.86
N PHE A 133 2.54 12.30 -13.48
CA PHE A 133 2.97 13.48 -14.24
C PHE A 133 4.51 13.57 -14.33
N TYR A 134 5.21 13.45 -13.21
CA TYR A 134 6.68 13.52 -13.20
C TYR A 134 7.33 12.39 -14.03
N LYS A 135 6.80 11.16 -13.90
CA LYS A 135 7.30 9.98 -14.64
C LYS A 135 6.96 10.05 -16.13
N TYR A 136 5.79 10.59 -16.51
CA TYR A 136 5.40 10.81 -17.90
C TYR A 136 6.26 11.91 -18.56
N VAL A 137 6.46 13.05 -17.89
CA VAL A 137 7.34 14.13 -18.36
C VAL A 137 8.79 13.65 -18.50
N TYR A 138 9.33 12.95 -17.49
CA TYR A 138 10.69 12.38 -17.55
C TYR A 138 10.84 11.31 -18.64
N LYS A 139 9.83 10.43 -18.84
CA LYS A 139 9.82 9.45 -19.93
C LYS A 139 9.76 10.14 -21.30
N ARG A 140 9.00 11.23 -21.43
CA ARG A 140 8.94 12.04 -22.67
C ARG A 140 10.28 12.74 -22.95
N TYR A 141 10.96 13.24 -21.91
CA TYR A 141 12.33 13.79 -22.01
C TYR A 141 13.35 12.75 -22.48
N ARG A 142 13.36 11.55 -21.88
CA ARG A 142 14.29 10.47 -22.27
C ARG A 142 13.97 9.88 -23.65
N ALA A 143 12.70 9.81 -24.03
CA ALA A 143 12.28 9.41 -25.38
C ALA A 143 12.66 10.44 -26.45
N GLY A 144 12.63 11.74 -26.12
CA GLY A 144 13.11 12.80 -27.01
C GLY A 144 14.61 12.73 -27.29
N LYS A 145 15.43 12.46 -26.27
CA LYS A 145 16.90 12.40 -26.41
C LYS A 145 17.42 11.20 -27.22
N GLN A 146 16.63 10.15 -27.42
CA GLN A 146 17.01 8.96 -28.21
C GLN A 146 16.73 9.08 -29.72
N ARG A 147 16.14 10.19 -30.20
CA ARG A 147 15.69 10.32 -31.59
C ARG A 147 16.50 11.30 -32.44
N GLY A 148 17.75 11.56 -32.08
CA GLY A 148 18.61 12.54 -32.74
C GLY A 148 20.10 12.40 -32.49
N MET A 149 20.71 11.31 -32.98
CA MET A 149 22.03 11.35 -33.62
C MET A 149 22.35 10.00 -34.27
N ILE A 150 22.54 10.03 -35.60
CA ILE A 150 23.33 9.05 -36.34
C ILE A 150 24.49 9.86 -36.91
N ILE A 151 25.72 9.45 -36.62
CA ILE A 151 26.92 9.56 -37.46
C ILE A 151 27.88 8.51 -36.89
N GLU A 152 28.42 7.68 -37.77
CA GLU A 152 29.44 6.70 -37.42
C GLU A 152 30.77 7.39 -37.16
N THR A 153 31.50 6.93 -36.15
CA THR A 153 32.96 6.77 -36.25
C THR A 153 33.33 5.55 -35.41
N GLU A 154 33.65 4.48 -36.11
CA GLU A 154 34.51 3.34 -35.77
C GLU A 154 34.99 3.21 -34.30
N GLY A 155 34.64 2.10 -33.62
CA GLY A 155 35.12 1.81 -32.28
C GLY A 155 34.26 0.86 -31.44
N ASP A 156 34.28 -0.43 -31.80
CA ASP A 156 33.91 -1.61 -30.98
C ASP A 156 32.43 -1.92 -30.61
N ARG A 157 32.05 -3.17 -30.91
CA ARG A 157 30.79 -3.93 -30.61
C ARG A 157 31.09 -5.42 -30.83
N PRO A 158 30.28 -6.41 -30.37
CA PRO A 158 28.97 -6.34 -29.68
C PRO A 158 29.13 -6.75 -28.18
N SER A 159 28.23 -7.39 -27.41
CA SER A 159 26.85 -7.92 -27.54
C SER A 159 26.19 -7.94 -26.15
N SER A 160 24.90 -8.26 -25.92
CA SER A 160 23.78 -8.62 -26.81
C SER A 160 22.50 -7.91 -26.34
N LYS A 161 21.57 -7.68 -27.27
CA LYS A 161 20.16 -7.39 -26.99
C LYS A 161 19.32 -8.37 -27.79
N ALA A 162 18.21 -8.79 -27.18
CA ALA A 162 17.13 -9.58 -27.75
C ALA A 162 17.45 -11.07 -27.98
N ASP A 163 16.83 -11.88 -27.12
CA ASP A 163 16.24 -13.21 -27.36
C ASP A 163 15.60 -13.62 -26.01
N ILE A 164 14.40 -14.22 -25.88
CA ILE A 164 13.34 -14.58 -26.83
C ILE A 164 11.98 -14.37 -26.14
N GLU A 165 10.95 -14.04 -26.92
CA GLU A 165 9.54 -14.12 -26.54
C GLU A 165 9.02 -15.54 -26.81
N MET A 166 8.91 -16.39 -25.77
CA MET A 166 8.12 -17.65 -25.78
C MET A 166 7.59 -17.90 -24.36
N ASP A 167 6.28 -17.81 -24.19
CA ASP A 167 5.33 -18.93 -24.19
C ASP A 167 5.33 -19.72 -22.86
N GLY A 168 4.44 -19.29 -21.96
CA GLY A 168 4.19 -19.93 -20.68
C GLY A 168 3.19 -21.09 -20.73
N LYS A 169 2.92 -21.65 -21.91
CA LYS A 169 2.03 -22.81 -22.08
C LYS A 169 2.76 -24.13 -21.79
N ALA A 170 3.41 -24.21 -20.63
CA ALA A 170 4.05 -25.41 -20.08
C ALA A 170 3.25 -25.99 -18.89
N LEU A 171 1.93 -26.02 -19.04
CA LEU A 171 1.05 -26.87 -18.23
C LEU A 171 0.83 -28.17 -19.02
N ASN A 172 1.06 -29.32 -18.39
CA ASN A 172 0.94 -30.69 -18.92
C ASN A 172 2.12 -31.21 -19.77
N SER A 173 3.13 -31.77 -19.10
CA SER A 173 3.98 -32.86 -19.67
C SER A 173 4.68 -33.75 -18.63
N HIS A 174 4.62 -33.43 -17.32
CA HIS A 174 5.35 -34.17 -16.29
C HIS A 174 4.65 -35.46 -15.79
N THR A 175 3.81 -36.08 -16.63
CA THR A 175 2.94 -37.22 -16.27
C THR A 175 3.09 -38.43 -17.21
N GLU A 176 4.18 -38.52 -18.00
CA GLU A 176 4.44 -39.69 -18.88
C GLU A 176 5.92 -40.16 -18.85
N ASN A 177 6.51 -40.33 -17.66
CA ASN A 177 7.77 -41.05 -17.47
C ASN A 177 7.77 -41.80 -16.11
N PHE A 178 6.76 -42.65 -15.91
CA PHE A 178 6.68 -43.59 -14.77
C PHE A 178 6.37 -45.04 -15.22
N LEU A 179 6.47 -45.33 -16.52
CA LEU A 179 6.33 -46.66 -17.10
C LEU A 179 7.30 -46.80 -18.27
N ASP A 180 8.56 -47.15 -17.96
CA ASP A 180 9.39 -48.16 -18.63
C ASP A 180 10.84 -48.11 -18.08
#